data_AF-A0A961W5E0-F1
#
_entry.id   AF-A0A961W5E0-F1
#
_cell.length_a   1.000
_cell.length_b   1.000
_cell.length_c   1.000
_cell.angle_alpha   90.00
_cell.angle_beta   90.00
_cell.angle_gamma   90.00
#
_symmetry.space_group_name_H-M   'P 1'
#
loop_
_entity.id
_entity.type
_entity.pdbx_description
1 polymer ?
#
loop_
_entity_poly.entity_id
_entity_poly.type
_entity_poly.pdbx_seq_one_letter_code
_entity_poly.pdbx_strand_id
1 'polypeptide(L)'
;MPALVSDPPRPPETTTGNRHPTDALVDLVLVRLAAGGGATRAETIRDLSFFVAHRLSPGEWRQSAESALASLLSQGLATEKRGRYMATEKGAARAGDFLALRKTVSLGPWAEVRDSQLIARALGLEGESTPKLKALSTPEGLRALVVQKAFGLPRRLKTTPARLRGELALIALERAFGNKIKSGLGSGAGLSAKAGRMLAAQLCRRPREHSTDSRLIAELAAEAVEAAQPSLDVLRAAIMKRFVSETLDGVAAPARTAPQPPPRRQPSRNTASGGQTGQSLAAANDTLPASGPLPTVRPDLEEFALEVTRRAAPVAEGWPGNRKAFISQVWPSIRDGRPEWGLSDIEFKCMLVEAHRAGRLALTTADLRNKNNIKDIQDSAISYMNTVWHLVRVED
;
A
#
# COMPACT_ATOMS: atom_id res chain seq x y z
N MET A 1 -64.46 -18.37 3.50
CA MET A 1 -63.51 -19.25 2.81
C MET A 1 -62.85 -18.47 1.67
N PRO A 2 -61.70 -17.81 1.90
CA PRO A 2 -60.80 -17.39 0.82
C PRO A 2 -59.52 -18.24 0.81
N ALA A 3 -59.06 -18.54 -0.40
CA ALA A 3 -57.96 -19.45 -0.71
C ALA A 3 -56.58 -18.89 -0.30
N LEU A 4 -55.79 -19.74 0.33
CA LEU A 4 -54.36 -19.52 0.63
C LEU A 4 -53.56 -19.66 -0.67
N VAL A 5 -52.93 -18.56 -1.09
CA VAL A 5 -51.92 -18.54 -2.16
C VAL A 5 -50.59 -18.95 -1.52
N SER A 6 -50.05 -20.08 -1.96
CA SER A 6 -48.76 -20.61 -1.54
C SER A 6 -47.62 -19.84 -2.21
N ASP A 7 -46.74 -19.25 -1.42
CA ASP A 7 -45.47 -18.66 -1.88
C ASP A 7 -44.50 -19.76 -2.38
N PRO A 8 -43.75 -19.53 -3.47
CA PRO A 8 -42.74 -20.47 -3.97
C PRO A 8 -41.46 -20.47 -3.10
N PRO A 9 -40.73 -21.59 -3.04
CA PRO A 9 -39.57 -21.74 -2.17
C PRO A 9 -38.41 -20.84 -2.59
N ARG A 10 -37.90 -20.08 -1.62
CA ARG A 10 -36.72 -19.21 -1.73
C ARG A 10 -35.48 -20.08 -2.07
N PRO A 11 -34.64 -19.69 -3.05
CA PRO A 11 -33.43 -20.44 -3.40
C PRO A 11 -32.41 -20.45 -2.25
N PRO A 12 -31.57 -21.50 -2.15
CA PRO A 12 -30.66 -21.66 -1.02
C PRO A 12 -29.60 -20.56 -1.02
N GLU A 13 -29.53 -19.85 0.10
CA GLU A 13 -28.47 -18.91 0.41
C GLU A 13 -27.11 -19.63 0.29
N THR A 14 -26.28 -19.17 -0.63
CA THR A 14 -24.88 -19.59 -0.76
C THR A 14 -24.15 -19.24 0.53
N THR A 15 -24.12 -20.19 1.46
CA THR A 15 -23.32 -20.13 2.68
C THR A 15 -21.87 -20.12 2.22
N THR A 16 -21.22 -18.95 2.25
CA THR A 16 -19.77 -18.83 2.22
C THR A 16 -19.24 -19.45 3.51
N GLY A 17 -19.16 -20.79 3.49
CA GLY A 17 -18.74 -21.61 4.60
C GLY A 17 -17.34 -21.24 5.05
N ASN A 18 -17.20 -21.11 6.36
CA ASN A 18 -15.93 -20.95 7.07
C ASN A 18 -15.05 -22.17 6.75
N ARG A 19 -14.19 -22.08 5.74
CA ARG A 19 -13.35 -23.21 5.30
C ARG A 19 -12.32 -23.52 6.38
N HIS A 20 -12.22 -24.78 6.77
CA HIS A 20 -11.19 -25.20 7.71
C HIS A 20 -9.80 -25.14 7.05
N PRO A 21 -8.73 -24.81 7.80
CA PRO A 21 -7.34 -24.80 7.32
C PRO A 21 -6.92 -26.01 6.50
N THR A 22 -7.40 -27.19 6.91
CA THR A 22 -7.14 -28.48 6.28
C THR A 22 -7.73 -28.57 4.88
N ASP A 23 -8.90 -27.97 4.63
CA ASP A 23 -9.54 -27.99 3.32
C ASP A 23 -8.72 -27.22 2.28
N ALA A 24 -7.96 -26.23 2.73
CA ALA A 24 -7.23 -25.37 1.83
C ALA A 24 -5.89 -25.97 1.36
N LEU A 25 -5.23 -26.77 2.20
CA LEU A 25 -4.13 -27.63 1.75
C LEU A 25 -4.61 -28.69 0.77
N VAL A 26 -5.77 -29.28 1.04
CA VAL A 26 -6.42 -30.25 0.14
C VAL A 26 -6.70 -29.61 -1.22
N ASP A 27 -7.24 -28.39 -1.24
CA ASP A 27 -7.48 -27.65 -2.48
C ASP A 27 -6.15 -27.32 -3.22
N LEU A 28 -5.08 -26.95 -2.51
CA LEU A 28 -3.77 -26.69 -3.13
C LEU A 28 -3.15 -27.95 -3.77
N VAL A 29 -3.26 -29.10 -3.08
CA VAL A 29 -2.87 -30.41 -3.63
C VAL A 29 -3.72 -30.72 -4.86
N LEU A 30 -5.03 -30.52 -4.79
CA LEU A 30 -5.94 -30.76 -5.91
C LEU A 30 -5.60 -29.91 -7.14
N VAL A 31 -5.24 -28.63 -6.95
CA VAL A 31 -4.75 -27.77 -8.05
C VAL A 31 -3.51 -28.36 -8.72
N ARG A 32 -2.57 -28.90 -7.94
CA ARG A 32 -1.37 -29.56 -8.50
C ARG A 32 -1.73 -30.82 -9.30
N LEU A 33 -2.74 -31.58 -8.87
CA LEU A 33 -3.22 -32.78 -9.57
C LEU A 33 -4.05 -32.46 -10.82
N ALA A 34 -4.74 -31.32 -10.82
CA ALA A 34 -5.54 -30.84 -11.94
C ALA A 34 -4.69 -30.19 -13.05
N ALA A 35 -3.44 -29.81 -12.74
CA ALA A 35 -2.47 -29.34 -13.72
C ALA A 35 -2.17 -30.40 -14.79
N GLY A 36 -1.82 -29.94 -15.99
CA GLY A 36 -1.59 -30.80 -17.16
C GLY A 36 -0.66 -31.98 -16.86
N GLY A 37 -1.14 -33.20 -17.14
CA GLY A 37 -0.39 -34.44 -16.94
C GLY A 37 -0.38 -35.00 -15.52
N GLY A 38 -1.09 -34.37 -14.57
CA GLY A 38 -1.17 -34.82 -13.18
C GLY A 38 0.15 -34.75 -12.43
N ALA A 39 0.24 -35.49 -11.32
CA ALA A 39 1.45 -35.51 -10.49
C ALA A 39 1.64 -36.88 -9.84
N THR A 40 2.90 -37.30 -9.65
CA THR A 40 3.21 -38.36 -8.69
C THR A 40 3.20 -37.81 -7.26
N ARG A 41 3.17 -38.71 -6.27
CA ARG A 41 3.33 -38.37 -4.85
C ARG A 41 4.59 -37.54 -4.60
N ALA A 42 5.73 -37.99 -5.14
CA ALA A 42 7.02 -37.32 -4.97
C ALA A 42 7.06 -35.94 -5.66
N GLU A 43 6.45 -35.81 -6.84
CA GLU A 43 6.32 -34.52 -7.54
C GLU A 43 5.47 -33.54 -6.73
N THR A 44 4.31 -33.98 -6.21
CA THR A 44 3.41 -33.15 -5.41
C THR A 44 4.10 -32.60 -4.15
N ILE A 45 4.78 -33.48 -3.40
CA ILE A 45 5.51 -33.10 -2.19
C ILE A 45 6.61 -32.08 -2.54
N ARG A 46 7.39 -32.34 -3.60
CA ARG A 46 8.50 -31.48 -4.02
C ARG A 46 8.01 -30.10 -4.47
N ASP A 47 7.01 -30.07 -5.34
CA ASP A 47 6.54 -28.85 -6.01
C ASP A 47 5.88 -27.87 -5.05
N LEU A 48 5.17 -28.38 -4.04
CA LEU A 48 4.46 -27.57 -3.05
C LEU A 48 5.28 -27.27 -1.79
N SER A 49 6.36 -28.03 -1.53
CA SER A 49 7.23 -27.85 -0.35
C SER A 49 7.70 -26.41 -0.19
N PHE A 50 8.08 -25.74 -1.28
CA PHE A 50 8.56 -24.36 -1.24
C PHE A 50 7.53 -23.35 -0.70
N PHE A 51 6.25 -23.64 -0.84
CA PHE A 51 5.17 -22.75 -0.38
C PHE A 51 4.77 -22.99 1.07
N VAL A 52 5.03 -24.17 1.62
CA VAL A 52 4.58 -24.57 2.96
C VAL A 52 5.74 -24.69 3.97
N ALA A 53 6.99 -24.72 3.50
CA ALA A 53 8.17 -24.95 4.34
C ALA A 53 8.38 -23.89 5.45
N HIS A 54 7.74 -22.72 5.35
CA HIS A 54 7.78 -21.70 6.41
C HIS A 54 6.74 -21.93 7.52
N ARG A 55 5.80 -22.86 7.34
CA ARG A 55 4.74 -23.20 8.31
C ARG A 55 4.83 -24.64 8.80
N LEU A 56 5.24 -25.56 7.94
CA LEU A 56 5.27 -26.99 8.22
C LEU A 56 6.70 -27.51 8.08
N SER A 57 7.11 -28.34 9.03
CA SER A 57 8.35 -29.10 8.89
C SER A 57 8.25 -30.09 7.71
N PRO A 58 9.39 -30.56 7.16
CA PRO A 58 9.37 -31.55 6.09
C PRO A 58 8.64 -32.86 6.44
N GLY A 59 8.57 -33.23 7.73
CA GLY A 59 7.83 -34.40 8.20
C GLY A 59 6.32 -34.16 8.17
N GLU A 60 5.87 -33.06 8.79
CA GLU A 60 4.46 -32.68 8.86
C GLU A 60 3.88 -32.42 7.46
N TRP A 61 4.65 -31.79 6.57
CA TRP A 61 4.23 -31.57 5.20
C TRP A 61 3.99 -32.89 4.46
N ARG A 62 4.91 -33.86 4.57
CA ARG A 62 4.72 -35.17 3.94
C ARG A 62 3.44 -35.84 4.47
N GLN A 63 3.24 -35.87 5.78
CA GLN A 63 2.05 -36.47 6.38
C GLN A 63 0.75 -35.77 5.97
N SER A 64 0.77 -34.44 5.89
CA SER A 64 -0.37 -33.63 5.46
C SER A 64 -0.70 -33.85 3.98
N ALA A 65 0.33 -33.94 3.12
CA ALA A 65 0.18 -34.23 1.70
C ALA A 65 -0.39 -35.64 1.47
N GLU A 66 0.06 -36.66 2.22
CA GLU A 66 -0.55 -38.00 2.15
C GLU A 66 -2.02 -38.00 2.55
N SER A 67 -2.33 -37.33 3.66
CA SER A 67 -3.69 -37.25 4.18
C SER A 67 -4.60 -36.54 3.17
N ALA A 68 -4.09 -35.49 2.52
CA ALA A 68 -4.80 -34.78 1.46
C ALA A 68 -5.02 -35.67 0.23
N LEU A 69 -4.01 -36.41 -0.24
CA LEU A 69 -4.14 -37.34 -1.36
C LEU A 69 -5.18 -38.43 -1.07
N ALA A 70 -5.12 -39.06 0.10
CA ALA A 70 -6.10 -40.07 0.52
C ALA A 70 -7.52 -39.49 0.58
N SER A 71 -7.67 -38.27 1.12
CA SER A 71 -8.95 -37.57 1.17
C SER A 71 -9.51 -37.31 -0.24
N LEU A 72 -8.68 -36.82 -1.17
CA LEU A 72 -9.09 -36.55 -2.56
C LEU A 72 -9.52 -37.81 -3.31
N LEU A 73 -8.85 -38.95 -3.08
CA LEU A 73 -9.26 -40.24 -3.64
C LEU A 73 -10.61 -40.69 -3.06
N SER A 74 -10.77 -40.62 -1.74
CA SER A 74 -12.02 -41.03 -1.06
C SER A 74 -13.23 -40.20 -1.49
N GLN A 75 -13.03 -38.91 -1.81
CA GLN A 75 -14.08 -38.01 -2.28
C GLN A 75 -14.36 -38.12 -3.79
N GLY A 76 -13.62 -38.96 -4.51
CA GLY A 76 -13.70 -39.11 -5.97
C GLY A 76 -13.25 -37.87 -6.74
N LEU A 77 -12.42 -37.02 -6.12
CA LEU A 77 -11.88 -35.79 -6.73
C LEU A 77 -10.57 -36.04 -7.48
N ALA A 78 -9.89 -37.15 -7.18
CA ALA A 78 -8.71 -37.60 -7.90
C ALA A 78 -8.80 -39.10 -8.18
N THR A 79 -8.07 -39.55 -9.20
CA THR A 79 -7.82 -40.97 -9.47
C THR A 79 -6.33 -41.23 -9.51
N GLU A 80 -5.93 -42.45 -9.14
CA GLU A 80 -4.56 -42.91 -9.23
C GLU A 80 -4.45 -43.96 -10.33
N LYS A 81 -3.49 -43.78 -11.24
CA LYS A 81 -3.14 -44.78 -12.26
C LYS A 81 -1.63 -44.94 -12.31
N ARG A 82 -1.14 -46.14 -11.99
CA ARG A 82 0.30 -46.48 -12.00
C ARG A 82 1.16 -45.50 -11.18
N GLY A 83 0.70 -45.11 -9.98
CA GLY A 83 1.42 -44.20 -9.08
C GLY A 83 1.37 -42.71 -9.48
N ARG A 84 0.58 -42.36 -10.50
CA ARG A 84 0.32 -40.98 -10.92
C ARG A 84 -1.11 -40.61 -10.59
N TYR A 85 -1.27 -39.49 -9.91
CA TYR A 85 -2.55 -38.91 -9.52
C TYR A 85 -3.02 -37.89 -10.54
N MET A 86 -4.29 -37.95 -10.90
CA MET A 86 -4.95 -37.01 -11.81
C MET A 86 -6.28 -36.57 -11.22
N ALA A 87 -6.63 -35.30 -11.35
CA ALA A 87 -7.95 -34.83 -10.96
C ALA A 87 -9.03 -35.47 -11.85
N THR A 88 -10.16 -35.83 -11.25
CA THR A 88 -11.38 -36.18 -11.99
C THR A 88 -12.02 -34.91 -12.56
N GLU A 89 -13.08 -35.03 -13.37
CA GLU A 89 -13.84 -33.87 -13.83
C GLU A 89 -14.38 -33.03 -12.65
N LYS A 90 -14.91 -33.69 -11.62
CA LYS A 90 -15.35 -33.07 -10.37
C LYS A 90 -14.19 -32.39 -9.63
N GLY A 91 -13.02 -33.02 -9.59
CA GLY A 91 -11.81 -32.44 -9.01
C GLY A 91 -11.30 -31.23 -9.77
N ALA A 92 -11.31 -31.28 -11.11
CA ALA A 92 -10.92 -30.17 -11.96
C ALA A 92 -11.88 -28.98 -11.81
N ALA A 93 -13.18 -29.22 -11.66
CA ALA A 93 -14.16 -28.18 -11.34
C ALA A 93 -13.85 -27.52 -9.99
N ARG A 94 -13.65 -28.30 -8.93
CA ARG A 94 -13.28 -27.78 -7.60
C ARG A 94 -11.95 -27.02 -7.61
N ALA A 95 -10.96 -27.49 -8.37
CA ALA A 95 -9.69 -26.76 -8.55
C ALA A 95 -9.92 -25.42 -9.26
N GLY A 96 -10.77 -25.39 -10.29
CA GLY A 96 -11.17 -24.17 -11.00
C GLY A 96 -11.88 -23.17 -10.08
N ASP A 97 -12.78 -23.66 -9.23
CA ASP A 97 -13.49 -22.85 -8.23
C ASP A 97 -12.52 -22.26 -7.20
N PHE A 98 -11.57 -23.06 -6.72
CA PHE A 98 -10.54 -22.60 -5.80
C PHE A 98 -9.65 -21.50 -6.41
N LEU A 99 -9.31 -21.63 -7.70
CA LEU A 99 -8.57 -20.62 -8.47
C LEU A 99 -9.46 -19.45 -8.93
N ALA A 100 -10.77 -19.50 -8.67
CA ALA A 100 -11.76 -18.52 -9.10
C ALA A 100 -11.72 -18.26 -10.63
N LEU A 101 -11.62 -19.32 -11.43
CA LEU A 101 -11.63 -19.22 -12.90
C LEU A 101 -13.07 -19.03 -13.41
N ARG A 102 -13.29 -18.12 -14.37
CA ARG A 102 -14.62 -17.89 -14.97
C ARG A 102 -15.19 -19.06 -15.75
N LYS A 103 -14.32 -19.94 -16.23
CA LYS A 103 -14.70 -21.12 -17.00
C LYS A 103 -13.87 -22.29 -16.49
N THR A 104 -14.51 -23.43 -16.35
CA THR A 104 -13.85 -24.71 -16.09
C THR A 104 -13.01 -25.06 -17.32
N VAL A 105 -11.77 -24.59 -17.34
CA VAL A 105 -10.78 -24.89 -18.37
C VAL A 105 -9.81 -25.88 -17.76
N SER A 106 -9.43 -26.90 -18.53
CA SER A 106 -8.31 -27.78 -18.17
C SER A 106 -7.11 -26.93 -17.80
N LEU A 107 -6.54 -27.13 -16.62
CA LEU A 107 -5.37 -26.37 -16.22
C LEU A 107 -4.18 -26.72 -17.13
N GLY A 108 -3.40 -25.71 -17.49
CA GLY A 108 -2.20 -25.87 -18.32
C GLY A 108 -1.04 -26.56 -17.58
N PRO A 109 0.18 -26.46 -18.10
CA PRO A 109 1.37 -26.98 -17.43
C PRO A 109 1.53 -26.40 -16.02
N TRP A 110 2.09 -27.18 -15.10
CA TRP A 110 2.23 -26.78 -13.70
C TRP A 110 2.94 -25.43 -13.52
N ALA A 111 3.98 -25.14 -14.31
CA ALA A 111 4.69 -23.86 -14.23
C ALA A 111 3.76 -22.65 -14.48
N GLU A 112 2.83 -22.75 -15.43
CA GLU A 112 1.87 -21.68 -15.73
C GLU A 112 0.84 -21.53 -14.60
N VAL A 113 0.32 -22.65 -14.09
CA VAL A 113 -0.61 -22.67 -12.95
C VAL A 113 0.05 -22.03 -11.73
N ARG A 114 1.29 -22.42 -11.43
CA ARG A 114 2.09 -21.92 -10.32
C ARG A 114 2.40 -20.43 -10.43
N ASP A 115 2.94 -20.01 -11.57
CA ASP A 115 3.51 -18.67 -11.71
C ASP A 115 2.49 -17.60 -12.12
N SER A 116 1.33 -18.01 -12.65
CA SER A 116 0.28 -17.10 -13.12
C SER A 116 -1.02 -17.26 -12.37
N GLN A 117 -1.62 -18.46 -12.33
CA GLN A 117 -2.98 -18.64 -11.81
C GLN A 117 -3.03 -18.60 -10.28
N LEU A 118 -2.11 -19.29 -9.59
CA LEU A 118 -1.98 -19.23 -8.14
C LEU A 118 -1.57 -17.82 -7.67
N ILE A 119 -0.68 -17.14 -8.40
CA ILE A 119 -0.32 -15.75 -8.13
C ILE A 119 -1.53 -14.82 -8.33
N ALA A 120 -2.30 -15.01 -9.40
CA ALA A 120 -3.52 -14.24 -9.65
C ALA A 120 -4.53 -14.42 -8.51
N ARG A 121 -4.74 -15.66 -8.07
CA ARG A 121 -5.59 -16.00 -6.92
C ARG A 121 -5.10 -15.31 -5.64
N ALA A 122 -3.80 -15.39 -5.35
CA ALA A 122 -3.19 -14.74 -4.20
C ALA A 122 -3.32 -13.21 -4.25
N LEU A 123 -3.34 -12.61 -5.44
CA LEU A 123 -3.53 -11.17 -5.63
C LEU A 123 -5.00 -10.73 -5.68
N GLY A 124 -5.96 -11.67 -5.64
CA GLY A 124 -7.39 -11.38 -5.74
C GLY A 124 -7.82 -10.93 -7.15
N LEU A 125 -7.15 -11.42 -8.18
CA LEU A 125 -7.49 -11.22 -9.59
C LEU A 125 -8.42 -12.34 -10.07
N GLU A 126 -9.56 -12.47 -9.37
CA GLU A 126 -10.53 -13.54 -9.61
C GLU A 126 -11.20 -13.35 -10.97
N GLY A 127 -11.26 -14.42 -11.75
CA GLY A 127 -11.95 -14.45 -13.04
C GLY A 127 -11.31 -13.70 -14.20
N GLU A 128 -10.03 -13.31 -14.11
CA GLU A 128 -9.31 -12.71 -15.25
C GLU A 128 -8.88 -13.77 -16.28
N SER A 129 -8.85 -13.40 -17.56
CA SER A 129 -8.53 -14.34 -18.65
C SER A 129 -7.03 -14.66 -18.74
N THR A 130 -6.66 -15.84 -19.23
CA THR A 130 -5.25 -16.28 -19.39
C THR A 130 -4.36 -15.29 -20.17
N PRO A 131 -4.82 -14.66 -21.27
CA PRO A 131 -4.02 -13.65 -21.99
C PRO A 131 -3.72 -12.41 -21.14
N LYS A 132 -4.62 -12.06 -20.23
CA LYS A 132 -4.50 -10.94 -19.31
C LYS A 132 -3.51 -11.24 -18.17
N LEU A 133 -3.40 -12.51 -17.76
CA LEU A 133 -2.42 -12.95 -16.75
C LEU A 133 -0.96 -12.93 -17.23
N LYS A 134 -0.70 -12.79 -18.54
CA LYS A 134 0.68 -12.65 -19.08
C LYS A 134 1.47 -11.49 -18.46
N ALA A 135 0.79 -10.46 -17.93
CA ALA A 135 1.44 -9.37 -17.20
C ALA A 135 2.14 -9.85 -15.91
N LEU A 136 1.67 -10.94 -15.28
CA LEU A 136 2.32 -11.55 -14.11
C LEU A 136 3.64 -12.26 -14.46
N SER A 137 3.89 -12.49 -15.75
CA SER A 137 5.14 -13.05 -16.25
C SER A 137 6.25 -12.03 -16.36
N THR A 138 5.93 -10.74 -16.33
CA THR A 138 6.95 -9.68 -16.39
C THR A 138 7.21 -9.11 -15.00
N PRO A 139 8.47 -8.73 -14.67
CA PRO A 139 8.78 -8.11 -13.40
C PRO A 139 7.97 -6.83 -13.16
N GLU A 140 7.77 -6.03 -14.19
CA GLU A 140 7.04 -4.76 -14.11
C GLU A 140 5.54 -4.95 -13.89
N GLY A 141 4.91 -5.88 -14.61
CA GLY A 141 3.49 -6.17 -14.44
C GLY A 141 3.16 -6.76 -13.07
N LEU A 142 4.01 -7.66 -12.56
CA LEU A 142 3.84 -8.21 -11.21
C LEU A 142 3.97 -7.11 -10.13
N ARG A 143 5.04 -6.30 -10.18
CA ARG A 143 5.26 -5.21 -9.22
C ARG A 143 4.10 -4.21 -9.23
N ALA A 144 3.61 -3.85 -10.42
CA ALA A 144 2.47 -2.96 -10.57
C ALA A 144 1.21 -3.48 -9.86
N LEU A 145 0.89 -4.77 -10.04
CA LEU A 145 -0.31 -5.38 -9.42
C LEU A 145 -0.18 -5.55 -7.91
N VAL A 146 1.03 -5.88 -7.42
CA VAL A 146 1.31 -5.93 -5.99
C VAL A 146 1.07 -4.57 -5.34
N VAL A 147 1.61 -3.51 -5.93
CA VAL A 147 1.41 -2.13 -5.45
C VAL A 147 -0.05 -1.74 -5.53
N GLN A 148 -0.74 -2.02 -6.63
CA GLN A 148 -2.16 -1.70 -6.76
C GLN A 148 -2.99 -2.39 -5.66
N LYS A 149 -2.74 -3.68 -5.38
CA LYS A 149 -3.40 -4.39 -4.29
C LYS A 149 -3.08 -3.77 -2.92
N ALA A 150 -1.81 -3.49 -2.66
CA ALA A 150 -1.35 -3.01 -1.36
C ALA A 150 -1.90 -1.63 -0.98
N PHE A 151 -2.14 -0.79 -1.98
CA PHE A 151 -2.61 0.59 -1.81
C PHE A 151 -4.09 0.78 -2.19
N GLY A 152 -4.82 -0.30 -2.51
CA GLY A 152 -6.25 -0.22 -2.84
C GLY A 152 -6.56 0.47 -4.18
N LEU A 153 -5.59 0.50 -5.10
CA LEU A 153 -5.79 1.06 -6.44
C LEU A 153 -6.55 0.08 -7.35
N PRO A 154 -7.22 0.58 -8.40
CA PRO A 154 -7.84 -0.27 -9.41
C PRO A 154 -6.83 -1.25 -10.02
N ARG A 155 -7.15 -2.55 -9.98
CA ARG A 155 -6.30 -3.64 -10.47
C ARG A 155 -6.21 -3.68 -12.00
N ARG A 156 -5.34 -2.84 -12.55
CA ARG A 156 -5.09 -2.66 -13.99
C ARG A 156 -3.79 -3.35 -14.40
N LEU A 157 -3.93 -4.40 -15.22
CA LEU A 157 -2.84 -5.24 -15.72
C LEU A 157 -1.82 -4.50 -16.61
N LYS A 158 -2.23 -3.40 -17.25
CA LYS A 158 -1.36 -2.55 -18.05
C LYS A 158 -1.28 -1.17 -17.41
N THR A 159 -0.37 -1.01 -16.45
CA THR A 159 -0.13 0.26 -15.77
C THR A 159 1.35 0.58 -15.79
N THR A 160 1.70 1.78 -16.25
CA THR A 160 3.09 2.24 -16.29
C THR A 160 3.54 2.74 -14.92
N PRO A 161 4.85 2.69 -14.61
CA PRO A 161 5.40 3.22 -13.36
C PRO A 161 5.08 4.70 -13.16
N ALA A 162 5.08 5.50 -14.24
CA ALA A 162 4.74 6.92 -14.18
C ALA A 162 3.30 7.18 -13.73
N ARG A 163 2.35 6.33 -14.17
CA ARG A 163 0.96 6.41 -13.73
C ARG A 163 0.81 6.00 -12.27
N LEU A 164 1.45 4.91 -11.87
CA LEU A 164 1.45 4.46 -10.47
C LEU A 164 2.06 5.51 -9.55
N ARG A 165 3.17 6.15 -9.93
CA ARG A 165 3.75 7.26 -9.17
C ARG A 165 2.70 8.36 -8.91
N GLY A 166 1.95 8.74 -9.93
CA GLY A 166 0.89 9.75 -9.79
C GLY A 166 -0.18 9.31 -8.81
N GLU A 167 -0.74 8.11 -8.97
CA GLU A 167 -1.78 7.57 -8.08
C GLU A 167 -1.27 7.38 -6.63
N LEU A 168 -0.02 6.95 -6.45
CA LEU A 168 0.60 6.80 -5.14
C LEU A 168 0.89 8.14 -4.46
N ALA A 169 1.34 9.15 -5.22
CA ALA A 169 1.53 10.49 -4.67
C ALA A 169 0.20 11.07 -4.16
N LEU A 170 -0.92 10.80 -4.85
CA LEU A 170 -2.25 11.17 -4.36
C LEU A 170 -2.58 10.47 -3.04
N ILE A 171 -2.35 9.15 -2.94
CA ILE A 171 -2.57 8.40 -1.69
C ILE A 171 -1.69 8.94 -0.56
N ALA A 172 -0.44 9.30 -0.83
CA ALA A 172 0.45 9.90 0.16
C ALA A 172 -0.09 11.24 0.66
N LEU A 173 -0.58 12.09 -0.24
CA LEU A 173 -1.24 13.34 0.11
C LEU A 173 -2.52 13.08 0.93
N GLU A 174 -3.40 12.18 0.47
CA GLU A 174 -4.63 11.84 1.21
C GLU A 174 -4.35 11.28 2.61
N ARG A 175 -3.25 10.53 2.78
CA ARG A 175 -2.81 10.08 4.11
C ARG A 175 -2.25 11.21 4.97
N ALA A 176 -1.59 12.18 4.35
CA ALA A 176 -1.01 13.33 5.05
C ALA A 176 -2.07 14.37 5.48
N PHE A 177 -3.09 14.63 4.65
CA PHE A 177 -4.09 15.69 4.87
C PHE A 177 -5.53 15.17 5.12
N GLY A 178 -5.75 13.86 5.09
CA GLY A 178 -7.07 13.23 5.26
C GLY A 178 -7.96 13.32 4.01
N ASN A 179 -9.19 12.79 4.09
CA ASN A 179 -10.17 12.72 2.98
C ASN A 179 -10.65 14.10 2.44
N LYS A 180 -10.06 15.23 2.86
CA LYS A 180 -10.45 16.59 2.47
C LYS A 180 -9.98 16.98 1.06
N ILE A 181 -9.15 16.17 0.40
CA ILE A 181 -8.55 16.45 -0.93
C ILE A 181 -9.46 16.06 -2.11
N LYS A 182 -10.60 15.39 -1.87
CA LYS A 182 -11.40 14.73 -2.92
C LYS A 182 -12.01 15.64 -4.00
N SER A 183 -11.91 16.97 -3.91
CA SER A 183 -12.52 17.89 -4.88
C SER A 183 -11.60 18.46 -5.96
N GLY A 184 -10.29 18.15 -6.01
CA GLY A 184 -9.41 18.92 -6.92
C GLY A 184 -8.17 18.26 -7.50
N LEU A 185 -7.80 17.04 -7.15
CA LEU A 185 -6.68 16.34 -7.80
C LEU A 185 -7.21 15.26 -8.77
N GLY A 186 -7.68 15.71 -9.93
CA GLY A 186 -8.01 14.84 -11.05
C GLY A 186 -6.79 14.07 -11.58
N SER A 187 -7.04 13.04 -12.38
CA SER A 187 -6.06 12.09 -12.91
C SER A 187 -4.88 12.78 -13.62
N GLY A 188 -3.79 12.96 -12.87
CA GLY A 188 -2.61 13.70 -13.31
C GLY A 188 -2.34 14.81 -12.32
N ALA A 189 -1.74 14.46 -11.18
CA ALA A 189 -1.51 15.34 -10.03
C ALA A 189 -0.73 16.64 -10.32
N GLY A 190 -0.37 16.98 -11.57
CA GLY A 190 0.44 18.15 -11.93
C GLY A 190 1.86 18.15 -11.34
N LEU A 191 2.18 17.15 -10.52
CA LEU A 191 3.46 17.00 -9.83
C LEU A 191 4.54 16.63 -10.83
N SER A 192 5.67 17.35 -10.76
CA SER A 192 6.90 16.96 -11.45
C SER A 192 7.27 15.51 -11.10
N ALA A 193 7.99 14.83 -11.99
CA ALA A 193 8.39 13.44 -11.74
C ALA A 193 9.17 13.29 -10.43
N LYS A 194 10.04 14.25 -10.09
CA LYS A 194 10.79 14.28 -8.84
C LYS A 194 9.88 14.45 -7.62
N ALA A 195 9.00 15.45 -7.63
CA ALA A 195 8.08 15.70 -6.51
C ALA A 195 7.11 14.53 -6.30
N GLY A 196 6.57 13.98 -7.38
CA GLY A 196 5.70 12.80 -7.30
C GLY A 196 6.42 11.56 -6.77
N ARG A 197 7.70 11.34 -7.12
CA ARG A 197 8.48 10.24 -6.52
C ARG A 197 8.74 10.47 -5.04
N MET A 198 9.11 11.69 -4.65
CA MET A 198 9.39 12.03 -3.25
C MET A 198 8.16 11.85 -2.36
N LEU A 199 6.98 12.24 -2.85
CA LEU A 199 5.70 12.03 -2.15
C LEU A 199 5.32 10.56 -2.10
N ALA A 200 5.35 9.86 -3.23
CA ALA A 200 5.04 8.44 -3.27
C ALA A 200 6.02 7.59 -2.42
N ALA A 201 7.28 8.03 -2.27
CA ALA A 201 8.27 7.39 -1.41
C ALA A 201 7.95 7.50 0.08
N GLN A 202 7.10 8.44 0.50
CA GLN A 202 6.60 8.51 1.88
C GLN A 202 5.72 7.31 2.24
N LEU A 203 5.27 6.55 1.24
CA LEU A 203 4.52 5.32 1.44
C LEU A 203 5.42 4.12 1.77
N CYS A 204 6.74 4.24 1.54
CA CYS A 204 7.71 3.22 1.93
C CYS A 204 7.84 3.18 3.46
N ARG A 205 8.14 2.01 4.04
CA ARG A 205 8.46 1.84 5.46
C ARG A 205 9.66 2.69 5.85
N ARG A 206 10.62 2.87 4.94
CA ARG A 206 11.77 3.75 5.08
C ARG A 206 11.77 4.79 3.95
N PRO A 207 11.19 5.98 4.17
CA PRO A 207 11.14 7.01 3.14
C PRO A 207 12.53 7.38 2.64
N ARG A 208 12.73 7.31 1.32
CA ARG A 208 13.99 7.69 0.66
C ARG A 208 13.77 8.18 -0.75
N GLU A 209 14.72 8.93 -1.30
CA GLU A 209 14.62 9.40 -2.67
C GLU A 209 14.95 8.27 -3.66
N HIS A 210 14.13 8.13 -4.70
CA HIS A 210 14.38 7.20 -5.80
C HIS A 210 14.70 7.95 -7.08
N SER A 211 15.71 7.48 -7.81
CA SER A 211 16.13 8.08 -9.07
C SER A 211 15.11 7.87 -10.20
N THR A 212 14.40 6.74 -10.21
CA THR A 212 13.44 6.40 -11.28
C THR A 212 12.13 5.86 -10.72
N ASP A 213 11.05 6.03 -11.48
CA ASP A 213 9.71 5.56 -11.11
C ASP A 213 9.70 4.04 -10.97
N SER A 214 10.40 3.31 -11.86
CA SER A 214 10.49 1.84 -11.79
C SER A 214 11.20 1.35 -10.51
N ARG A 215 12.21 2.07 -9.99
CA ARG A 215 12.88 1.71 -8.72
C ARG A 215 11.97 1.92 -7.52
N LEU A 216 11.24 3.05 -7.49
CA LEU A 216 10.22 3.31 -6.48
C LEU A 216 9.15 2.21 -6.44
N ILE A 217 8.58 1.86 -7.59
CA ILE A 217 7.54 0.82 -7.68
C ILE A 217 8.09 -0.56 -7.31
N ALA A 218 9.32 -0.88 -7.73
CA ALA A 218 9.98 -2.13 -7.36
C ALA A 218 10.12 -2.26 -5.84
N GLU A 219 10.56 -1.20 -5.17
CA GLU A 219 10.75 -1.20 -3.74
C GLU A 219 9.43 -1.29 -2.95
N LEU A 220 8.44 -0.46 -3.31
CA LEU A 220 7.11 -0.52 -2.70
C LEU A 220 6.49 -1.92 -2.88
N ALA A 221 6.69 -2.55 -4.04
CA ALA A 221 6.23 -3.92 -4.26
C ALA A 221 6.91 -4.91 -3.31
N ALA A 222 8.24 -4.82 -3.16
CA ALA A 222 8.98 -5.69 -2.25
C ALA A 222 8.54 -5.51 -0.79
N GLU A 223 8.39 -4.28 -0.32
CA GLU A 223 7.94 -4.01 1.04
C GLU A 223 6.49 -4.46 1.30
N ALA A 224 5.60 -4.33 0.31
CA ALA A 224 4.20 -4.73 0.43
C ALA A 224 4.01 -6.25 0.65
N VAL A 225 4.94 -7.06 0.14
CA VAL A 225 4.94 -8.53 0.30
C VAL A 225 6.05 -9.02 1.23
N GLU A 226 6.78 -8.11 1.87
CA GLU A 226 7.91 -8.41 2.77
C GLU A 226 9.03 -9.23 2.11
N ALA A 227 9.24 -9.01 0.81
CA ALA A 227 10.33 -9.60 0.05
C ALA A 227 11.65 -8.85 0.30
N ALA A 228 12.74 -9.61 0.42
CA ALA A 228 14.08 -9.04 0.56
C ALA A 228 14.56 -8.30 -0.70
N GLN A 229 14.10 -8.72 -1.88
CA GLN A 229 14.49 -8.15 -3.17
C GLN A 229 13.27 -8.04 -4.11
N PRO A 230 13.23 -7.01 -4.98
CA PRO A 230 12.12 -6.81 -5.90
C PRO A 230 12.24 -7.63 -7.20
N SER A 231 12.90 -8.79 -7.18
CA SER A 231 13.01 -9.66 -8.34
C SER A 231 11.72 -10.49 -8.54
N LEU A 232 11.47 -10.93 -9.77
CA LEU A 232 10.24 -11.62 -10.12
C LEU A 232 10.02 -12.88 -9.27
N ASP A 233 11.04 -13.72 -9.16
CA ASP A 233 10.93 -15.00 -8.46
C ASP A 233 10.82 -14.84 -6.94
N VAL A 234 11.52 -13.86 -6.37
CA VAL A 234 11.45 -13.55 -4.93
C VAL A 234 10.08 -12.97 -4.58
N LEU A 235 9.51 -12.10 -5.41
CA LEU A 235 8.16 -11.58 -5.22
C LEU A 235 7.11 -12.69 -5.30
N ARG A 236 7.18 -13.56 -6.32
CA ARG A 236 6.26 -14.71 -6.43
C ARG A 236 6.32 -15.62 -5.21
N ALA A 237 7.53 -15.94 -4.77
CA ALA A 237 7.75 -16.73 -3.56
C ALA A 237 7.11 -16.10 -2.33
N ALA A 238 7.33 -14.80 -2.12
CA ALA A 238 6.78 -14.06 -0.98
C ALA A 238 5.25 -13.99 -1.02
N ILE A 239 4.67 -13.70 -2.19
CA ILE A 239 3.21 -13.69 -2.41
C ILE A 239 2.61 -15.04 -2.06
N MET A 240 3.20 -16.14 -2.53
CA MET A 240 2.69 -17.48 -2.28
C MET A 240 2.83 -17.91 -0.82
N LYS A 241 3.97 -17.62 -0.17
CA LYS A 241 4.14 -17.91 1.26
C LYS A 241 3.09 -17.19 2.11
N ARG A 242 2.86 -15.91 1.83
CA ARG A 242 1.83 -15.13 2.48
C ARG A 242 0.43 -15.70 2.23
N PHE A 243 0.11 -16.01 0.98
CA PHE A 243 -1.18 -16.62 0.62
C PHE A 243 -1.39 -17.94 1.37
N VAL A 244 -0.41 -18.83 1.40
CA VAL A 244 -0.49 -20.10 2.13
C VAL A 244 -0.66 -19.85 3.63
N SER A 245 0.06 -18.91 4.24
CA SER A 245 -0.17 -18.54 5.65
C SER A 245 -1.60 -18.06 5.89
N GLU A 246 -2.08 -17.10 5.10
CA GLU A 246 -3.45 -16.56 5.22
C GLU A 246 -4.52 -17.63 5.05
N THR A 247 -4.23 -18.64 4.21
CA THR A 247 -5.15 -19.73 3.92
C THR A 247 -5.13 -20.81 5.03
N LEU A 248 -3.95 -21.12 5.57
CA LEU A 248 -3.78 -22.07 6.66
C LEU A 248 -4.26 -21.53 8.01
N ASP A 249 -4.21 -20.22 8.22
CA ASP A 249 -4.64 -19.64 9.48
C ASP A 249 -6.17 -19.46 9.57
N GLY A 250 -6.90 -19.86 8.51
CA GLY A 250 -8.37 -19.89 8.51
C GLY A 250 -8.98 -18.49 8.69
N VAL A 251 -8.73 -17.59 7.72
CA VAL A 251 -9.31 -16.25 7.58
C VAL A 251 -9.09 -15.30 8.78
N ALA A 252 -8.16 -14.36 8.58
CA ALA A 252 -8.44 -12.93 8.77
C ALA A 252 -7.45 -12.16 7.91
N ALA A 253 -7.93 -11.46 6.87
CA ALA A 253 -7.18 -10.31 6.38
C ALA A 253 -6.85 -9.46 7.62
N PRO A 254 -5.61 -8.98 7.81
CA PRO A 254 -5.41 -7.96 8.81
C PRO A 254 -6.16 -6.73 8.28
N ALA A 255 -7.38 -6.55 8.76
CA ALA A 255 -7.82 -5.22 9.15
C ALA A 255 -6.66 -4.71 9.99
N ARG A 256 -5.88 -3.78 9.43
CA ARG A 256 -4.78 -3.13 10.13
C ARG A 256 -5.36 -2.70 11.47
N THR A 257 -4.95 -3.40 12.51
CA THR A 257 -5.34 -3.14 13.88
C THR A 257 -4.98 -1.68 14.11
N ALA A 258 -6.01 -0.84 14.29
CA ALA A 258 -5.80 0.43 14.95
C ALA A 258 -5.01 0.13 16.23
N PRO A 259 -3.91 0.85 16.51
CA PRO A 259 -3.10 0.56 17.68
C PRO A 259 -3.99 0.67 18.92
N GLN A 260 -4.23 -0.47 19.57
CA GLN A 260 -4.82 -0.48 20.92
C GLN A 260 -3.84 0.25 21.84
N PRO A 261 -4.34 1.08 22.77
CA PRO A 261 -3.49 1.73 23.76
C PRO A 261 -2.88 0.67 24.70
N PRO A 262 -1.61 0.82 25.11
CA PRO A 262 -0.95 -0.14 25.98
C PRO A 262 -1.62 -0.21 27.36
N PRO A 263 -1.56 -1.37 28.04
CA PRO A 263 -2.15 -1.52 29.37
C PRO A 263 -1.45 -0.60 30.39
N ARG A 264 -2.29 0.07 31.17
CA ARG A 264 -1.93 0.97 32.27
C ARG A 264 -1.07 0.21 33.29
N ARG A 265 0.25 0.40 33.27
CA ARG A 265 1.15 -0.06 34.35
C ARG A 265 1.13 0.94 35.49
N GLN A 266 0.74 0.47 36.66
CA GLN A 266 0.93 1.16 37.94
C GLN A 266 2.42 1.22 38.32
N PRO A 267 2.82 2.16 39.18
CA PRO A 267 4.22 2.52 39.38
C PRO A 267 4.91 1.65 40.42
N SER A 268 6.07 1.11 40.07
CA SER A 268 7.03 0.58 41.04
C SER A 268 8.25 1.50 41.10
N ARG A 269 8.49 1.98 42.31
CA ARG A 269 9.59 2.85 42.75
C ARG A 269 10.98 2.22 42.54
N ASN A 270 11.95 3.12 42.29
CA ASN A 270 13.37 3.08 42.68
C ASN A 270 14.23 2.04 41.92
N THR A 271 15.47 2.31 41.47
CA THR A 271 16.54 3.19 41.95
C THR A 271 17.54 3.51 40.82
N ALA A 272 18.30 4.58 41.03
CA ALA A 272 19.35 5.18 40.20
C ALA A 272 20.48 4.24 39.70
N SER A 273 21.13 4.65 38.59
CA SER A 273 22.57 5.00 38.47
C SER A 273 23.26 4.49 37.19
N GLY A 274 23.84 5.42 36.41
CA GLY A 274 24.96 5.24 35.44
C GLY A 274 24.59 4.51 34.14
N GLY A 275 24.84 4.98 32.91
CA GLY A 275 25.88 5.87 32.40
C GLY A 275 26.57 5.14 31.22
N GLN A 276 26.64 5.82 30.05
CA GLN A 276 27.39 5.45 28.81
C GLN A 276 26.70 4.49 27.81
N THR A 277 26.07 5.05 26.76
CA THR A 277 26.58 5.41 25.41
C THR A 277 26.52 4.28 24.39
N GLY A 278 25.38 4.18 23.69
CA GLY A 278 25.27 3.56 22.38
C GLY A 278 24.94 4.64 21.34
N GLN A 279 25.93 5.01 20.54
CA GLN A 279 25.80 5.94 19.41
C GLN A 279 24.82 5.37 18.38
N SER A 280 23.77 6.12 18.06
CA SER A 280 22.94 5.89 16.87
C SER A 280 23.24 6.98 15.86
N LEU A 281 23.68 6.54 14.67
CA LEU A 281 24.12 7.36 13.56
C LEU A 281 22.98 8.23 13.03
N ALA A 282 23.22 9.54 13.00
CA ALA A 282 22.33 10.57 12.50
C ALA A 282 22.10 10.46 10.99
N ALA A 283 20.86 10.65 10.56
CA ALA A 283 20.52 10.92 9.17
C ALA A 283 20.74 12.42 8.87
N ALA A 284 21.42 12.70 7.76
CA ALA A 284 21.84 14.03 7.34
C ALA A 284 20.68 14.83 6.72
N ASN A 285 20.24 15.89 7.42
CA ASN A 285 19.89 17.24 6.91
C ASN A 285 18.93 18.00 7.85
N ASP A 286 19.26 18.12 9.13
CA ASP A 286 18.68 19.13 10.02
C ASP A 286 19.78 19.61 10.97
N THR A 287 20.28 20.83 10.75
CA THR A 287 21.12 21.53 11.73
C THR A 287 20.22 22.51 12.46
N LEU A 288 19.59 22.04 13.54
CA LEU A 288 19.35 22.71 14.83
C LEU A 288 18.31 21.87 15.62
N PRO A 289 18.51 21.63 16.93
CA PRO A 289 17.66 20.73 17.70
C PRO A 289 16.30 21.34 18.01
N ALA A 290 15.22 20.67 17.59
CA ALA A 290 13.87 20.94 18.08
C ALA A 290 13.70 20.33 19.49
N SER A 291 13.33 21.17 20.44
CA SER A 291 13.10 20.81 21.84
C SER A 291 11.82 19.98 22.02
N GLY A 292 11.95 18.72 22.41
CA GLY A 292 11.00 17.93 23.21
C GLY A 292 9.62 17.58 22.60
N PRO A 293 9.04 16.39 22.92
CA PRO A 293 7.75 15.99 22.39
C PRO A 293 6.60 16.64 23.17
N LEU A 294 5.98 17.67 22.60
CA LEU A 294 4.67 18.17 23.03
C LEU A 294 3.53 17.44 22.27
N PRO A 295 2.34 17.28 22.87
CA PRO A 295 1.20 16.67 22.19
C PRO A 295 0.81 17.49 20.95
N THR A 296 0.81 16.85 19.79
CA THR A 296 0.60 17.49 18.50
C THR A 296 -0.89 17.75 18.23
N VAL A 297 -1.34 18.98 18.43
CA VAL A 297 -2.66 19.43 17.97
C VAL A 297 -2.47 19.97 16.56
N ARG A 298 -2.94 19.25 15.55
CA ARG A 298 -2.82 19.69 14.15
C ARG A 298 -3.78 20.87 13.89
N PRO A 299 -3.33 21.95 13.21
CA PRO A 299 -4.15 23.13 12.98
C PRO A 299 -5.30 22.86 12.00
N ASP A 300 -6.45 23.50 12.25
CA ASP A 300 -7.49 23.64 11.23
C ASP A 300 -7.05 24.66 10.15
N LEU A 301 -7.58 24.53 8.93
CA LEU A 301 -7.17 25.38 7.80
C LEU A 301 -7.55 26.85 8.01
N GLU A 302 -8.66 27.12 8.69
CA GLU A 302 -9.11 28.47 9.00
C GLU A 302 -8.24 29.10 10.09
N GLU A 303 -7.94 28.35 11.14
CA GLU A 303 -7.02 28.77 12.20
C GLU A 303 -5.60 29.01 11.64
N PHE A 304 -5.14 28.12 10.75
CA PHE A 304 -3.87 28.24 10.07
C PHE A 304 -3.78 29.52 9.24
N ALA A 305 -4.77 29.78 8.37
CA ALA A 305 -4.76 30.96 7.51
C ALA A 305 -4.78 32.27 8.31
N LEU A 306 -5.56 32.32 9.40
CA LEU A 306 -5.60 33.47 10.31
C LEU A 306 -4.25 33.69 11.00
N GLU A 307 -3.63 32.63 11.52
CA GLU A 307 -2.33 32.73 12.18
C GLU A 307 -1.24 33.13 11.20
N VAL A 308 -1.23 32.57 9.98
CA VAL A 308 -0.29 32.96 8.92
C VAL A 308 -0.42 34.43 8.59
N THR A 309 -1.64 34.93 8.38
CA THR A 309 -1.86 36.36 8.07
C THR A 309 -1.44 37.24 9.24
N ARG A 310 -1.74 36.84 10.48
CA ARG A 310 -1.31 37.55 11.71
C ARG A 310 0.21 37.62 11.82
N ARG A 311 0.92 36.53 11.53
CA ARG A 311 2.39 36.46 11.58
C ARG A 311 3.07 37.09 10.36
N ALA A 312 2.37 37.17 9.24
CA ALA A 312 2.81 37.89 8.05
C ALA A 312 2.69 39.40 8.22
N ALA A 313 1.67 39.90 8.93
CA ALA A 313 1.45 41.33 9.14
C ALA A 313 2.67 42.14 9.67
N PRO A 314 3.45 41.71 10.66
CA PRO A 314 4.61 42.48 11.13
C PRO A 314 5.81 42.48 10.16
N VAL A 315 5.91 41.48 9.29
CA VAL A 315 7.00 41.33 8.31
C VAL A 315 6.58 41.71 6.88
N ALA A 316 5.33 42.17 6.70
CA ALA A 316 4.81 42.52 5.40
C ALA A 316 5.23 43.93 4.98
N GLU A 317 5.90 44.01 3.83
CA GLU A 317 6.35 45.22 3.17
C GLU A 317 5.35 45.68 2.09
N GLY A 318 5.29 46.99 1.81
CA GLY A 318 4.44 47.59 0.79
C GLY A 318 3.52 48.69 1.32
N TRP A 319 2.53 49.08 0.51
CA TRP A 319 1.55 50.12 0.82
C TRP A 319 0.24 49.52 1.34
N PRO A 320 -0.58 50.29 2.09
CA PRO A 320 -1.92 49.86 2.52
C PRO A 320 -2.74 49.29 1.37
N GLY A 321 -3.34 48.11 1.56
CA GLY A 321 -4.08 47.38 0.52
C GLY A 321 -3.25 46.50 -0.43
N ASN A 322 -1.91 46.53 -0.37
CA ASN A 322 -1.03 45.63 -1.13
C ASN A 322 0.23 45.24 -0.35
N ARG A 323 0.07 44.96 0.94
CA ARG A 323 1.16 44.51 1.80
C ARG A 323 1.45 43.03 1.57
N LYS A 324 2.74 42.68 1.49
CA LYS A 324 3.18 41.32 1.16
C LYS A 324 4.37 40.92 2.02
N ALA A 325 4.37 39.67 2.46
CA ALA A 325 5.47 39.07 3.22
C ALA A 325 6.05 37.87 2.46
N PHE A 326 7.37 37.68 2.55
CA PHE A 326 7.99 36.46 2.03
C PHE A 326 7.62 35.25 2.87
N ILE A 327 7.31 34.14 2.22
CA ILE A 327 6.95 32.88 2.89
C ILE A 327 8.09 32.41 3.81
N SER A 328 9.34 32.60 3.41
CA SER A 328 10.56 32.30 4.18
C SER A 328 10.63 33.06 5.51
N GLN A 329 10.07 34.27 5.57
CA GLN A 329 10.07 35.11 6.77
C GLN A 329 8.91 34.79 7.71
N VAL A 330 7.79 34.31 7.17
CA VAL A 330 6.62 33.89 7.95
C VAL A 330 6.86 32.54 8.64
N TRP A 331 7.59 31.63 7.98
CA TRP A 331 7.79 30.27 8.46
C TRP A 331 8.40 30.16 9.88
N PRO A 332 9.53 30.84 10.20
CA PRO A 332 10.10 30.78 11.55
C PRO A 332 9.12 31.25 12.63
N SER A 333 8.34 32.30 12.34
CA SER A 333 7.37 32.86 13.30
C SER A 333 6.22 31.90 13.61
N ILE A 334 5.82 31.07 12.63
CA ILE A 334 4.80 30.03 12.83
C ILE A 334 5.38 28.84 13.59
N ARG A 335 6.57 28.37 13.19
CA ARG A 335 7.24 27.26 13.86
C ARG A 335 7.50 27.54 15.34
N ASP A 336 7.99 28.74 15.66
CA ASP A 336 8.37 29.11 17.01
C ASP A 336 7.16 29.57 17.84
N GLY A 337 6.13 30.13 17.19
CA GLY A 337 4.91 30.61 17.84
C GLY A 337 3.83 29.53 18.05
N ARG A 338 3.89 28.43 17.30
CA ARG A 338 2.95 27.29 17.37
C ARG A 338 3.69 25.94 17.29
N PRO A 339 4.62 25.66 18.21
CA PRO A 339 5.37 24.40 18.20
C PRO A 339 4.47 23.17 18.34
N GLU A 340 3.29 23.31 18.94
CA GLU A 340 2.28 22.26 19.08
C GLU A 340 1.73 21.75 17.75
N TRP A 341 1.86 22.50 16.66
CA TRP A 341 1.40 22.07 15.33
C TRP A 341 2.36 21.05 14.68
N GLY A 342 3.61 21.02 15.13
CA GLY A 342 4.64 20.09 14.65
C GLY A 342 4.78 20.09 13.14
N LEU A 343 4.66 21.26 12.49
CA LEU A 343 4.79 21.40 11.04
C LEU A 343 6.27 21.38 10.64
N SER A 344 6.54 20.82 9.47
CA SER A 344 7.76 21.05 8.70
C SER A 344 7.55 22.19 7.69
N ASP A 345 8.65 22.75 7.14
CA ASP A 345 8.59 23.81 6.11
C ASP A 345 7.80 23.35 4.87
N ILE A 346 7.92 22.06 4.52
CA ILE A 346 7.19 21.47 3.39
C ILE A 346 5.69 21.41 3.71
N GLU A 347 5.31 20.90 4.89
CA GLU A 347 3.91 20.86 5.32
C GLU A 347 3.31 22.27 5.38
N PHE A 348 4.06 23.25 5.90
CA PHE A 348 3.67 24.65 5.93
C PHE A 348 3.39 25.21 4.53
N LYS A 349 4.31 25.01 3.57
CA LYS A 349 4.14 25.44 2.19
C LYS A 349 2.97 24.75 1.50
N CYS A 350 2.72 23.47 1.77
CA CYS A 350 1.53 22.78 1.27
C CYS A 350 0.24 23.42 1.82
N MET A 351 0.19 23.69 3.13
CA MET A 351 -0.97 24.34 3.75
C MET A 351 -1.22 25.75 3.21
N LEU A 352 -0.17 26.51 2.88
CA LEU A 352 -0.31 27.82 2.22
C LEU A 352 -1.01 27.72 0.86
N VAL A 353 -0.66 26.72 0.05
CA VAL A 353 -1.33 26.50 -1.25
C VAL A 353 -2.80 26.14 -1.07
N GLU A 354 -3.11 25.32 -0.07
CA GLU A 354 -4.49 24.92 0.22
C GLU A 354 -5.32 26.10 0.71
N ALA A 355 -4.79 26.88 1.65
CA ALA A 355 -5.45 28.08 2.14
C ALA A 355 -5.64 29.12 1.02
N HIS A 356 -4.69 29.22 0.07
CA HIS A 356 -4.84 30.04 -1.12
C HIS A 356 -5.99 29.59 -2.03
N ARG A 357 -6.04 28.29 -2.33
CA ARG A 357 -7.10 27.72 -3.17
C ARG A 357 -8.47 27.78 -2.53
N ALA A 358 -8.54 27.68 -1.20
CA ALA A 358 -9.76 27.84 -0.42
C ALA A 358 -10.20 29.30 -0.26
N GLY A 359 -9.45 30.27 -0.82
CA GLY A 359 -9.74 31.70 -0.70
C GLY A 359 -9.58 32.25 0.73
N ARG A 360 -8.86 31.53 1.60
CA ARG A 360 -8.63 31.92 3.00
C ARG A 360 -7.38 32.79 3.19
N LEU A 361 -6.47 32.76 2.22
CA LEU A 361 -5.36 33.70 2.08
C LEU A 361 -5.05 33.90 0.59
N ALA A 362 -4.21 34.89 0.26
CA ALA A 362 -3.78 35.12 -1.12
C ALA A 362 -2.26 34.95 -1.27
N LEU A 363 -1.82 34.13 -2.24
CA LEU A 363 -0.42 33.99 -2.59
C LEU A 363 -0.10 34.74 -3.87
N THR A 364 1.08 35.35 -3.91
CA THR A 364 1.53 36.14 -5.07
C THR A 364 2.97 35.81 -5.45
N THR A 365 3.33 36.16 -6.69
CA THR A 365 4.67 35.97 -7.24
C THR A 365 5.55 37.18 -6.89
N ALA A 366 6.82 36.93 -6.58
CA ALA A 366 7.80 38.00 -6.40
C ALA A 366 8.37 38.45 -7.75
N ASP A 367 8.77 39.72 -7.83
CA ASP A 367 9.51 40.24 -8.99
C ASP A 367 10.99 39.81 -8.89
N LEU A 368 11.45 39.09 -9.91
CA LEU A 368 12.81 38.55 -10.00
C LEU A 368 13.87 39.61 -10.35
N ARG A 369 13.48 40.87 -10.60
CA ARG A 369 14.41 41.95 -10.96
C ARG A 369 15.27 42.45 -9.79
N ASN A 370 14.79 42.28 -8.55
CA ASN A 370 15.47 42.78 -7.35
C ASN A 370 16.45 41.75 -6.78
N LYS A 371 17.74 41.94 -7.06
CA LYS A 371 18.82 41.02 -6.65
C LYS A 371 19.04 40.94 -5.13
N ASN A 372 18.52 41.90 -4.36
CA ASN A 372 18.75 41.96 -2.92
C ASN A 372 17.97 40.89 -2.13
N ASN A 373 16.89 40.34 -2.69
CA ASN A 373 16.00 39.39 -1.99
C ASN A 373 16.05 37.97 -2.61
N ILE A 374 17.11 37.64 -3.36
CA ILE A 374 17.22 36.35 -4.08
C ILE A 374 17.09 35.15 -3.13
N LYS A 375 17.69 35.24 -1.93
CA LYS A 375 17.63 34.15 -0.94
C LYS A 375 16.19 33.94 -0.45
N ASP A 376 15.50 35.00 -0.06
CA ASP A 376 14.10 34.91 0.38
C ASP A 376 13.17 34.44 -0.73
N ILE A 377 13.43 34.82 -1.98
CA ILE A 377 12.70 34.30 -3.15
C ILE A 377 12.92 32.79 -3.28
N GLN A 378 14.16 32.32 -3.24
CA GLN A 378 14.47 30.89 -3.35
C GLN A 378 13.85 30.07 -2.21
N ASP A 379 14.00 30.55 -0.97
CA ASP A 379 13.51 29.88 0.23
C ASP A 379 11.98 29.94 0.34
N SER A 380 11.34 30.94 -0.28
CA SER A 380 9.88 31.09 -0.34
C SER A 380 9.20 30.33 -1.48
N ALA A 381 9.96 29.74 -2.41
CA ALA A 381 9.40 29.22 -3.65
C ALA A 381 8.43 28.06 -3.41
N ILE A 382 7.16 28.29 -3.76
CA ILE A 382 6.13 27.25 -3.82
C ILE A 382 5.69 27.08 -5.27
N SER A 383 6.11 25.97 -5.88
CA SER A 383 5.76 25.64 -7.26
C SER A 383 4.42 24.91 -7.32
N TYR A 384 3.44 25.50 -8.02
CA TYR A 384 2.14 24.89 -8.28
C TYR A 384 1.71 25.13 -9.74
N MET A 385 1.54 24.03 -10.48
CA MET A 385 1.25 24.05 -11.93
C MET A 385 2.28 24.90 -12.69
N ASN A 386 1.86 26.00 -13.32
CA ASN A 386 2.70 26.90 -14.10
C ASN A 386 3.05 28.19 -13.33
N THR A 387 2.82 28.21 -12.02
CA THR A 387 3.01 29.41 -11.18
C THR A 387 3.91 29.08 -9.98
N VAL A 388 4.83 29.99 -9.67
CA VAL A 388 5.67 29.91 -8.48
C VAL A 388 5.32 31.07 -7.57
N TRP A 389 4.74 30.76 -6.42
CA TRP A 389 4.43 31.76 -5.40
C TRP A 389 5.59 31.94 -4.44
N HIS A 390 5.73 33.16 -3.95
CA HIS A 390 6.85 33.58 -3.10
C HIS A 390 6.37 34.43 -1.91
N LEU A 391 5.19 35.04 -2.04
CA LEU A 391 4.69 36.05 -1.14
C LEU A 391 3.29 35.69 -0.65
N VAL A 392 3.02 35.94 0.63
CA VAL A 392 1.67 35.96 1.20
C VAL A 392 1.18 37.40 1.19
N ARG A 393 -0.02 37.65 0.67
CA ARG A 393 -0.68 38.96 0.74
C ARG A 393 -1.36 39.10 2.10
N VAL A 394 -1.18 40.26 2.71
CA VAL A 394 -1.85 40.65 3.95
C VAL A 394 -2.88 41.72 3.59
N GLU A 395 -4.13 41.49 3.95
CA GLU A 395 -5.21 42.48 3.88
C GLU A 395 -5.26 43.23 5.22
N ASP A 396 -5.48 44.55 5.16
CA ASP A 396 -5.64 45.39 6.36
C ASP A 396 -7.08 45.32 6.90
#